data_AF-A0AAU7ZGZ3-F1
#
_entry.id   AF-A0AAU7ZGZ3-F1
#
_cell.length_a   1.000
_cell.length_b   1.000
_cell.length_c   1.000
_cell.angle_alpha   90.00
_cell.angle_beta   90.00
_cell.angle_gamma   90.00
#
_symmetry.space_group_name_H-M   'P 1'
#
loop_
_entity.id
_entity.type
_entity.pdbx_description
1 polymer ?
#
loop_
_entity_poly.entity_id
_entity_poly.type
_entity_poly.pdbx_seq_one_letter_code
_entity_poly.pdbx_strand_id
1 'polypeptide(L)'
;MLLSPILLISAGHLTARVFSSVVGAWAWIPLQLVYWSGMIAVLYSVNGMSTIFTAYTRSSGWRSWSSGILIGLIPWPILLLHLNLLHSPLLIVCWLALALINPFIEESYWRGLFGEVTSQWPAWAALLYPTLFFAAAHPLQWGVFSVGSRNWQMVAALMIMGIVWSATYRQTRSLRSNTFSHMLVDLGNMSVWVFLNLYTPPTHH
;
A
#
# COMPACT_ATOMS: atom_id res chain seq x y z
N MET A 1 2.82 -13.43 -14.19
CA MET A 1 2.03 -12.31 -13.62
C MET A 1 1.15 -12.76 -12.46
N LEU A 2 0.27 -13.74 -12.60
CA LEU A 2 -0.57 -14.21 -11.47
C LEU A 2 0.20 -14.85 -10.29
N LEU A 3 1.50 -15.13 -10.42
CA LEU A 3 2.34 -15.60 -9.31
C LEU A 3 3.22 -14.50 -8.71
N SER A 4 3.31 -13.32 -9.34
CA SER A 4 4.18 -12.27 -8.84
C SER A 4 3.83 -11.76 -7.44
N PRO A 5 2.55 -11.71 -6.98
CA PRO A 5 2.26 -11.34 -5.60
C PRO A 5 2.89 -12.30 -4.59
N ILE A 6 2.82 -13.61 -4.86
CA ILE A 6 3.41 -14.64 -3.99
C ILE A 6 4.92 -14.47 -3.95
N LEU A 7 5.56 -14.27 -5.10
CA LEU A 7 7.02 -14.09 -5.18
C LEU A 7 7.47 -12.81 -4.46
N LEU A 8 6.78 -11.68 -4.66
CA LEU A 8 7.09 -10.41 -4.00
C LEU A 8 6.90 -10.50 -2.48
N ILE A 9 5.81 -11.10 -2.03
CA ILE A 9 5.55 -11.29 -0.60
C ILE A 9 6.60 -12.22 0.01
N SER A 10 6.96 -13.31 -0.66
CA SER A 10 7.98 -14.25 -0.16
C SER A 10 9.36 -13.59 -0.08
N ALA A 11 9.77 -12.88 -1.14
CA ALA A 11 11.04 -12.15 -1.17
C ALA A 11 11.09 -11.06 -0.09
N GLY A 12 10.00 -10.31 0.07
CA GLY A 12 9.89 -9.31 1.14
C GLY A 12 9.89 -9.94 2.53
N HIS A 13 9.17 -11.04 2.76
CA HIS A 13 9.18 -11.74 4.05
C HIS A 13 10.61 -12.19 4.43
N LEU A 14 11.33 -12.77 3.47
CA LEU A 14 12.72 -13.17 3.66
C LEU A 14 13.62 -11.96 3.97
N THR A 15 13.49 -10.89 3.19
CA THR A 15 14.22 -9.63 3.40
C THR A 15 13.94 -9.08 4.80
N ALA A 16 12.67 -9.02 5.19
CA ALA A 16 12.25 -8.53 6.49
C ALA A 16 12.86 -9.35 7.63
N ARG A 17 12.90 -10.69 7.53
CA ARG A 17 13.52 -11.54 8.56
C ARG A 17 15.03 -11.37 8.64
N VAL A 18 15.72 -11.34 7.50
CA VAL A 18 17.18 -11.19 7.46
C VAL A 18 17.56 -9.84 8.04
N PHE A 19 16.98 -8.74 7.55
CA PHE A 19 17.35 -7.41 7.99
C PHE A 19 16.83 -7.06 9.39
N SER A 20 15.71 -7.61 9.85
CA SER A 20 15.23 -7.31 11.21
C SER A 20 16.15 -7.85 12.30
N SER A 21 16.84 -8.97 12.05
CA SER A 21 17.87 -9.47 12.96
C SER A 21 19.12 -8.58 13.06
N VAL A 22 19.35 -7.70 12.08
CA VAL A 22 20.55 -6.85 12.00
C VAL A 22 20.26 -5.41 12.42
N VAL A 23 19.16 -4.83 11.92
CA VAL A 23 18.82 -3.40 12.09
C VAL A 23 17.47 -3.19 12.80
N GLY A 24 16.85 -4.26 13.31
CA GLY A 24 15.57 -4.18 14.00
C GLY A 24 14.46 -3.63 13.12
N ALA A 25 13.66 -2.70 13.64
CA ALA A 25 12.54 -2.12 12.92
C ALA A 25 12.94 -1.30 11.68
N TRP A 26 14.20 -0.84 11.60
CA TRP A 26 14.74 -0.18 10.40
C TRP A 26 14.82 -1.10 9.18
N ALA A 27 14.57 -2.40 9.35
CA ALA A 27 14.40 -3.36 8.25
C ALA A 27 13.28 -2.96 7.27
N TRP A 28 12.39 -2.04 7.64
CA TRP A 28 11.41 -1.48 6.72
C TRP A 28 12.04 -0.86 5.47
N ILE A 29 13.22 -0.23 5.57
CA ILE A 29 13.91 0.39 4.43
C ILE A 29 14.34 -0.66 3.39
N PRO A 30 15.20 -1.65 3.73
CA PRO A 30 15.61 -2.66 2.74
C PRO A 30 14.41 -3.48 2.25
N LEU A 31 13.42 -3.77 3.11
CA LEU A 31 12.18 -4.39 2.68
C LEU A 31 11.47 -3.55 1.60
N GLN A 32 11.27 -2.26 1.85
CA GLN A 32 10.58 -1.36 0.93
C GLN A 32 11.29 -1.28 -0.42
N LEU A 33 12.63 -1.23 -0.42
CA LEU A 33 13.42 -1.20 -1.64
C LEU A 33 13.27 -2.49 -2.46
N VAL A 34 13.31 -3.67 -1.81
CA VAL A 34 13.09 -4.96 -2.48
C VAL A 34 11.66 -5.05 -3.03
N TYR A 35 10.69 -4.62 -2.25
CA TYR A 35 9.28 -4.66 -2.65
C TYR A 35 8.99 -3.74 -3.84
N TRP A 36 9.45 -2.47 -3.77
CA TRP A 36 9.31 -1.51 -4.87
C TRP A 36 10.04 -1.95 -6.13
N SER A 37 11.31 -2.36 -6.01
CA SER A 37 12.09 -2.80 -7.17
C SER A 37 11.47 -4.02 -7.84
N GLY A 38 10.97 -4.98 -7.05
CA GLY A 38 10.26 -6.14 -7.57
C GLY A 38 8.97 -5.77 -8.30
N MET A 39 8.16 -4.87 -7.75
CA MET A 39 6.96 -4.37 -8.44
C MET A 39 7.31 -3.66 -9.74
N ILE A 40 8.28 -2.74 -9.71
CA ILE A 40 8.74 -2.01 -10.90
C ILE A 40 9.23 -2.98 -11.98
N ALA A 41 10.01 -3.99 -11.60
CA ALA A 41 10.50 -5.01 -12.54
C ALA A 41 9.35 -5.78 -13.20
N VAL A 42 8.33 -6.17 -12.42
CA VAL A 42 7.14 -6.84 -12.96
C VAL A 42 6.36 -5.90 -13.89
N LEU A 43 6.14 -4.64 -13.48
CA LEU A 43 5.44 -3.65 -14.29
C LEU A 43 6.14 -3.42 -15.63
N TYR A 44 7.48 -3.34 -15.62
CA TYR A 44 8.27 -3.17 -16.83
C TYR A 44 8.15 -4.39 -17.77
N SER A 45 8.08 -5.60 -17.21
CA SER A 45 8.05 -6.85 -17.99
C SER A 45 6.76 -7.11 -18.77
N VAL A 46 5.64 -6.45 -18.44
CA VAL A 46 4.32 -6.82 -18.99
C VAL A 46 3.96 -6.04 -20.25
N ASN A 47 4.21 -4.73 -20.31
CA ASN A 47 3.81 -3.89 -21.45
C ASN A 47 4.69 -2.64 -21.64
N GLY A 48 5.83 -2.55 -20.93
CA GLY A 48 6.47 -1.27 -20.68
C GLY A 48 5.56 -0.34 -19.86
N MET A 49 6.11 0.67 -19.21
CA MET A 49 5.36 1.55 -18.30
C MET A 49 4.19 2.33 -18.96
N SER A 50 4.01 2.24 -20.28
CA SER A 50 3.06 3.02 -21.08
C SER A 50 1.58 2.81 -20.72
N THR A 51 1.17 1.57 -20.46
CA THR A 51 -0.21 1.24 -20.07
C THR A 51 -0.56 1.84 -18.71
N ILE A 52 0.41 1.85 -17.79
CA ILE A 52 0.27 2.42 -16.44
C ILE A 52 0.17 3.95 -16.52
N PHE A 53 1.06 4.60 -17.29
CA PHE A 53 0.98 6.04 -17.50
C PHE A 53 -0.36 6.46 -18.10
N THR A 54 -0.91 5.67 -19.02
CA THR A 54 -2.25 5.92 -19.58
C THR A 54 -3.34 5.88 -18.50
N ALA A 55 -3.23 5.00 -17.51
CA ALA A 55 -4.18 4.96 -16.39
C ALA A 55 -4.10 6.23 -15.51
N TYR A 56 -2.97 6.94 -15.50
CA TYR A 56 -2.85 8.25 -14.84
C TYR A 56 -3.30 9.43 -15.71
N THR A 57 -3.51 9.24 -17.02
CA THR A 57 -4.05 10.31 -17.89
C THR A 57 -5.57 10.28 -18.01
N ARG A 58 -6.19 9.12 -17.79
CA ARG A 58 -7.65 8.95 -17.84
C ARG A 58 -8.36 9.81 -16.78
N SER A 59 -9.40 10.51 -17.22
CA SER A 59 -10.26 11.27 -16.32
C SER A 59 -11.05 10.33 -15.40
N SER A 60 -11.28 10.78 -14.18
CA SER A 60 -12.17 10.14 -13.23
C SER A 60 -13.26 11.12 -12.85
N GLY A 61 -14.50 10.64 -12.76
CA GLY A 61 -15.64 11.45 -12.33
C GLY A 61 -15.57 11.81 -10.85
N TRP A 62 -16.32 12.83 -10.43
CA TRP A 62 -16.32 13.33 -9.05
C TRP A 62 -16.62 12.24 -8.01
N ARG A 63 -17.49 11.26 -8.32
CA ARG A 63 -17.83 10.15 -7.42
C ARG A 63 -16.61 9.32 -7.02
N SER A 64 -15.70 9.09 -7.97
CA SER A 64 -14.42 8.39 -7.76
C SER A 64 -13.48 9.14 -6.83
N TRP A 65 -13.48 10.48 -6.94
CA TRP A 65 -12.70 11.33 -6.06
C TRP A 65 -13.30 11.39 -4.66
N SER A 66 -14.62 11.50 -4.54
CA SER A 66 -15.30 11.48 -3.25
C SER A 66 -15.06 10.19 -2.50
N SER A 67 -15.19 9.02 -3.15
CA SER A 67 -14.89 7.73 -2.51
C SER A 67 -13.42 7.64 -2.11
N GLY A 68 -12.50 8.05 -2.99
CA GLY A 68 -11.07 8.07 -2.72
C GLY A 68 -10.71 8.95 -1.51
N ILE A 69 -11.26 10.16 -1.43
CA ILE A 69 -11.01 11.08 -0.31
C ILE A 69 -11.57 10.49 0.99
N LEU A 70 -12.84 10.05 1.00
CA LEU A 70 -13.47 9.52 2.21
C LEU A 70 -12.70 8.33 2.79
N ILE A 71 -12.26 7.41 1.92
CA ILE A 71 -11.45 6.27 2.32
C ILE A 71 -10.04 6.71 2.75
N GLY A 72 -9.43 7.65 2.02
CA GLY A 72 -8.09 8.15 2.31
C GLY A 72 -8.00 8.87 3.66
N LEU A 73 -9.11 9.44 4.12
CA LEU A 73 -9.20 10.13 5.40
C LEU A 73 -9.42 9.19 6.60
N ILE A 74 -9.66 7.89 6.38
CA ILE A 74 -9.92 6.93 7.47
C ILE A 74 -8.85 6.97 8.58
N PRO A 75 -7.53 6.94 8.28
CA PRO A 75 -6.52 6.93 9.33
C PRO A 75 -6.17 8.32 9.87
N TRP A 76 -6.72 9.41 9.34
CA TRP A 76 -6.35 10.77 9.76
C TRP A 76 -6.54 11.10 11.24
N PRO A 77 -7.54 10.55 11.95
CA PRO A 77 -7.61 10.71 13.40
C PRO A 77 -6.34 10.26 14.12
N ILE A 78 -5.61 9.27 13.60
CA ILE A 78 -4.33 8.82 14.17
C ILE A 78 -3.32 9.98 14.14
N LEU A 79 -3.05 10.54 12.95
CA LEU A 79 -2.15 11.68 12.78
C LEU A 79 -2.55 12.86 13.67
N LEU A 80 -3.82 13.28 13.63
CA LEU A 80 -4.29 14.46 14.35
C LEU A 80 -4.17 14.32 15.88
N LEU A 81 -4.38 13.11 16.41
CA LEU A 81 -4.25 12.84 17.84
C LEU A 81 -2.81 12.64 18.30
N HIS A 82 -1.86 12.46 17.38
CA HIS A 82 -0.46 12.11 17.68
C HIS A 82 0.55 13.05 17.00
N LEU A 83 0.17 14.31 16.73
CA LEU A 83 1.08 15.32 16.17
C LEU A 83 2.34 15.53 17.03
N ASN A 84 2.24 15.26 18.34
CA ASN A 84 3.38 15.26 19.27
C ASN A 84 4.42 14.17 19.00
N LEU A 85 4.22 13.27 18.03
CA LEU A 85 5.25 12.32 17.60
C LEU A 85 6.12 12.88 16.46
N LEU A 86 5.72 14.02 15.85
CA LEU A 86 6.38 14.64 14.70
C LEU A 86 7.52 15.60 15.11
N HIS A 87 8.48 15.11 15.89
CA HIS A 87 9.62 15.92 16.33
C HIS A 87 10.94 15.61 15.61
N SER A 88 11.04 14.47 14.93
CA SER A 88 12.28 14.06 14.25
C SER A 88 12.26 14.44 12.76
N PRO A 89 13.13 15.36 12.31
CA PRO A 89 13.18 15.76 10.90
C PRO A 89 13.47 14.58 9.96
N LEU A 90 14.35 13.67 10.37
CA LEU A 90 14.68 12.47 9.59
C LEU A 90 13.43 11.60 9.35
N LEU A 91 12.66 11.33 10.40
CA LEU A 91 11.45 10.50 10.28
C LEU A 91 10.37 11.18 9.46
N ILE A 92 10.22 12.50 9.57
CA ILE A 92 9.30 13.29 8.73
C ILE A 92 9.70 13.15 7.26
N VAL A 93 10.99 13.30 6.93
CA VAL A 93 11.46 13.14 5.54
C VAL A 93 11.20 11.72 5.02
N CYS A 94 11.53 10.69 5.80
CA CYS A 94 11.25 9.30 5.44
C CYS A 94 9.75 9.05 5.22
N TRP A 95 8.91 9.59 6.10
CA TRP A 95 7.46 9.43 6.04
C TRP A 95 6.85 10.12 4.83
N LEU A 96 7.23 11.37 4.56
CA LEU A 96 6.77 12.09 3.37
C LEU A 96 7.26 11.42 2.09
N ALA A 97 8.52 10.98 2.04
CA ALA A 97 9.05 10.24 0.89
C ALA A 97 8.26 8.95 0.64
N LEU A 98 8.00 8.16 1.69
CA LEU A 98 7.20 6.95 1.59
C LEU A 98 5.78 7.28 1.11
N ALA A 99 5.08 8.23 1.76
CA ALA A 99 3.70 8.59 1.43
C ALA A 99 3.54 9.18 0.03
N LEU A 100 4.60 9.76 -0.55
CA LEU A 100 4.56 10.31 -1.90
C LEU A 100 4.96 9.29 -2.97
N ILE A 101 5.84 8.34 -2.67
CA ILE A 101 6.37 7.38 -3.66
C ILE A 101 5.57 6.07 -3.64
N ASN A 102 5.29 5.54 -2.45
CA ASN A 102 4.64 4.24 -2.26
C ASN A 102 3.34 4.12 -3.05
N PRO A 103 2.41 5.10 -2.97
CA PRO A 103 1.12 4.99 -3.63
C PRO A 103 1.21 4.82 -5.14
N PHE A 104 2.19 5.46 -5.80
CA PHE A 104 2.33 5.32 -7.24
C PHE A 104 2.74 3.91 -7.63
N ILE A 105 3.74 3.35 -6.95
CA ILE A 105 4.26 2.02 -7.27
C ILE A 105 3.21 0.96 -6.94
N GLU A 106 2.63 1.04 -5.74
CA GLU A 106 1.64 0.08 -5.27
C GLU A 106 0.35 0.12 -6.07
N GLU A 107 -0.23 1.30 -6.34
CA GLU A 107 -1.48 1.36 -7.11
C GLU A 107 -1.27 0.99 -8.58
N SER A 108 -0.12 1.33 -9.16
CA SER A 108 0.26 0.86 -10.50
C SER A 108 0.30 -0.66 -10.58
N TYR A 109 0.86 -1.31 -9.56
CA TYR A 109 0.97 -2.75 -9.50
C TYR A 109 -0.36 -3.43 -9.14
N TRP A 110 -0.93 -3.12 -7.98
CA TRP A 110 -2.11 -3.81 -7.48
C TRP A 110 -3.37 -3.51 -8.27
N ARG A 111 -3.56 -2.28 -8.75
CA ARG A 111 -4.82 -1.87 -9.41
C ARG A 111 -4.60 -1.76 -10.91
N GLY A 112 -3.54 -1.08 -11.33
CA GLY A 112 -3.19 -0.96 -12.74
C GLY A 112 -2.97 -2.33 -13.40
N LEU A 113 -1.89 -3.02 -13.01
CA LEU A 113 -1.54 -4.30 -13.63
C LEU A 113 -2.61 -5.38 -13.41
N PHE A 114 -3.05 -5.61 -12.17
CA PHE A 114 -4.04 -6.68 -11.95
C PHE A 114 -5.43 -6.34 -12.47
N GLY A 115 -5.81 -5.07 -12.57
CA GLY A 115 -7.06 -4.70 -13.24
C GLY A 115 -7.08 -5.05 -14.73
N GLU A 116 -5.92 -5.07 -15.38
CA GLU A 116 -5.77 -5.56 -16.76
C GLU A 116 -5.64 -7.09 -16.82
N VAL A 117 -4.77 -7.69 -16.01
CA VAL A 117 -4.55 -9.16 -15.97
C VAL A 117 -5.82 -9.92 -15.60
N THR A 118 -6.67 -9.35 -14.75
CA THR A 118 -7.94 -9.97 -14.31
C THR A 118 -9.17 -9.38 -15.03
N SER A 119 -8.97 -8.67 -16.13
CA SER A 119 -10.06 -7.98 -16.85
C SER A 119 -11.20 -8.91 -17.29
N GLN A 120 -10.87 -10.16 -17.63
CA GLN A 120 -11.82 -11.20 -18.06
C GLN A 120 -12.38 -12.04 -16.89
N TRP A 121 -11.92 -11.80 -15.66
CA TRP A 121 -12.39 -12.57 -14.50
C TRP A 121 -13.76 -12.08 -14.04
N PRO A 122 -14.52 -12.92 -13.31
CA PRO A 122 -15.68 -12.46 -12.56
C PRO A 122 -15.33 -11.26 -11.68
N ALA A 123 -16.23 -10.28 -11.62
CA ALA A 123 -15.95 -8.99 -10.97
C ALA A 123 -15.48 -9.15 -9.51
N TRP A 124 -16.09 -10.07 -8.76
CA TRP A 124 -15.68 -10.35 -7.37
C TRP A 124 -14.24 -10.86 -7.29
N ALA A 125 -13.81 -11.72 -8.21
CA ALA A 125 -12.47 -12.30 -8.21
C ALA A 125 -11.42 -11.25 -8.59
N ALA A 126 -11.71 -10.42 -9.60
CA ALA A 126 -10.86 -9.30 -10.00
C ALA A 126 -10.69 -8.25 -8.88
N LEU A 127 -11.65 -8.11 -7.98
CA LEU A 127 -11.57 -7.24 -6.80
C LEU A 127 -10.80 -7.89 -5.65
N LEU A 128 -11.17 -9.13 -5.30
CA LEU A 128 -10.63 -9.80 -4.11
C LEU A 128 -9.19 -10.25 -4.31
N TYR A 129 -8.81 -10.69 -5.51
CA TYR A 129 -7.46 -11.19 -5.74
C TYR A 129 -6.36 -10.16 -5.39
N PRO A 130 -6.31 -8.96 -6.00
CA PRO A 130 -5.28 -7.99 -5.64
C PRO A 130 -5.43 -7.48 -4.20
N THR A 131 -6.67 -7.40 -3.70
CA THR A 131 -6.93 -6.92 -2.33
C THR A 131 -6.41 -7.87 -1.27
N LEU A 132 -6.66 -9.18 -1.41
CA LEU A 132 -6.21 -10.20 -0.46
C LEU A 132 -4.68 -10.23 -0.38
N PHE A 133 -4.00 -10.21 -1.52
CA PHE A 133 -2.53 -10.18 -1.53
C PHE A 133 -1.96 -8.87 -1.00
N PHE A 134 -2.54 -7.72 -1.35
CA PHE A 134 -2.18 -6.42 -0.78
C PHE A 134 -2.32 -6.41 0.75
N ALA A 135 -3.46 -6.85 1.27
CA ALA A 135 -3.69 -6.89 2.72
C ALA A 135 -2.78 -7.91 3.41
N ALA A 136 -2.57 -9.09 2.82
CA ALA A 136 -1.70 -10.13 3.37
C ALA A 136 -0.21 -9.74 3.35
N ALA A 137 0.22 -8.94 2.38
CA ALA A 137 1.59 -8.43 2.30
C ALA A 137 1.99 -7.68 3.58
N HIS A 138 1.05 -6.98 4.22
CA HIS A 138 1.30 -6.19 5.42
C HIS A 138 1.76 -7.02 6.63
N PRO A 139 0.95 -7.96 7.18
CA PRO A 139 1.38 -8.80 8.29
C PRO A 139 2.49 -9.77 7.89
N LEU A 140 2.55 -10.20 6.63
CA LEU A 140 3.60 -11.12 6.18
C LEU A 140 4.95 -10.41 6.03
N GLN A 141 5.02 -9.17 5.58
CA GLN A 141 6.31 -8.49 5.35
C GLN A 141 6.65 -7.55 6.50
N TRP A 142 5.88 -6.46 6.68
CA TRP A 142 6.12 -5.48 7.74
C TRP A 142 5.75 -6.01 9.12
N GLY A 143 4.77 -6.92 9.20
CA GLY A 143 4.43 -7.61 10.44
C GLY A 143 5.58 -8.45 11.00
N VAL A 144 6.65 -8.72 10.26
CA VAL A 144 7.84 -9.37 10.85
C VAL A 144 8.44 -8.51 11.98
N PHE A 145 8.47 -7.18 11.83
CA PHE A 145 9.11 -6.27 12.79
C PHE A 145 8.18 -5.19 13.37
N SER A 146 6.99 -4.97 12.79
CA SER A 146 6.01 -3.98 13.29
C SER A 146 4.79 -4.65 13.94
N VAL A 147 4.49 -4.27 15.17
CA VAL A 147 3.29 -4.69 15.92
C VAL A 147 2.04 -4.12 15.26
N GLY A 148 2.07 -2.84 14.85
CA GLY A 148 0.97 -2.21 14.12
C GLY A 148 0.67 -2.96 12.83
N SER A 149 1.70 -3.44 12.12
CA SER A 149 1.51 -4.22 10.90
C SER A 149 0.94 -5.63 11.10
N ARG A 150 0.91 -6.15 12.33
CA ARG A 150 0.24 -7.43 12.66
C ARG A 150 -1.21 -7.25 13.12
N ASN A 151 -1.59 -6.00 13.44
CA ASN A 151 -2.87 -5.71 14.07
C ASN A 151 -4.04 -6.04 13.12
N TRP A 152 -5.04 -6.76 13.64
CA TRP A 152 -6.16 -7.22 12.81
C TRP A 152 -7.05 -6.08 12.33
N GLN A 153 -7.21 -5.00 13.12
CA GLN A 153 -7.96 -3.81 12.70
C GLN A 153 -7.28 -3.14 11.51
N MET A 154 -5.95 -3.10 11.49
CA MET A 154 -5.20 -2.61 10.34
C MET A 154 -5.45 -3.50 9.11
N VAL A 155 -5.37 -4.82 9.24
CA VAL A 155 -5.66 -5.74 8.12
C VAL A 155 -7.09 -5.58 7.61
N ALA A 156 -8.07 -5.44 8.51
CA ALA A 156 -9.47 -5.20 8.15
C ALA A 156 -9.63 -3.86 7.40
N ALA A 157 -8.98 -2.79 7.86
CA ALA A 157 -8.97 -1.51 7.17
C ALA A 157 -8.35 -1.64 5.76
N LEU A 158 -7.20 -2.30 5.62
CA LEU A 158 -6.55 -2.55 4.33
C LEU A 158 -7.44 -3.34 3.36
N MET A 159 -8.20 -4.31 3.86
CA MET A 159 -9.18 -5.05 3.06
C MET A 159 -10.30 -4.14 2.54
N ILE A 160 -10.87 -3.29 3.40
CA ILE A 160 -11.92 -2.32 3.00
C ILE A 160 -11.37 -1.35 1.95
N MET A 161 -10.22 -0.72 2.25
CA MET A 161 -9.56 0.22 1.35
C MET A 161 -9.24 -0.44 0.01
N GLY A 162 -8.67 -1.65 0.04
CA GLY A 162 -8.32 -2.39 -1.15
C GLY A 162 -9.51 -2.75 -2.05
N ILE A 163 -10.65 -3.13 -1.45
CA ILE A 163 -11.90 -3.37 -2.19
C ILE A 163 -12.36 -2.07 -2.86
N VAL A 164 -12.41 -0.95 -2.12
CA VAL A 164 -12.88 0.33 -2.65
C VAL A 164 -11.97 0.83 -3.77
N TRP A 165 -10.64 0.76 -3.60
CA TRP A 165 -9.70 1.15 -4.65
C TRP A 165 -9.83 0.26 -5.89
N SER A 166 -9.95 -1.06 -5.72
CA SER A 166 -10.12 -1.97 -6.86
C SER A 166 -11.45 -1.72 -7.59
N ALA A 167 -12.54 -1.44 -6.87
CA ALA A 167 -13.83 -1.10 -7.46
C ALA A 167 -13.77 0.24 -8.21
N THR A 168 -13.14 1.23 -7.60
CA THR A 168 -12.95 2.57 -8.18
C THR A 168 -12.14 2.50 -9.47
N TYR A 169 -11.04 1.74 -9.48
CA TYR A 169 -10.25 1.51 -10.68
C TYR A 169 -11.04 0.77 -11.75
N ARG A 170 -11.79 -0.28 -11.41
CA ARG A 170 -12.58 -1.03 -12.39
C ARG A 170 -13.64 -0.16 -13.07
N GLN A 171 -14.25 0.76 -12.33
CA GLN A 171 -15.27 1.67 -12.85
C GLN A 171 -14.70 2.79 -13.73
N THR A 172 -13.53 3.34 -13.37
CA THR A 172 -12.99 4.54 -14.01
C THR A 172 -11.80 4.28 -14.94
N ARG A 173 -11.14 3.14 -14.76
CA ARG A 173 -9.83 2.80 -15.34
C ARG A 173 -8.76 3.87 -15.10
N SER A 174 -8.93 4.68 -14.05
CA SER A 174 -8.03 5.75 -13.65
C SER A 174 -7.40 5.45 -12.30
N LEU A 175 -6.09 5.66 -12.17
CA LEU A 175 -5.36 5.46 -10.90
C LEU A 175 -5.31 6.71 -10.02
N ARG A 176 -5.79 7.86 -10.51
CA ARG A 176 -5.60 9.16 -9.83
C ARG A 176 -6.21 9.18 -8.42
N SER A 177 -7.49 8.87 -8.31
CA SER A 177 -8.18 8.90 -7.00
C SER A 177 -7.65 7.83 -6.06
N ASN A 178 -7.27 6.67 -6.58
CA ASN A 178 -6.70 5.60 -5.78
C ASN A 178 -5.34 5.99 -5.21
N THR A 179 -4.45 6.51 -6.06
CA THR A 179 -3.11 6.95 -5.67
C THR A 179 -3.20 8.07 -4.65
N PHE A 180 -4.07 9.06 -4.89
CA PHE A 180 -4.28 10.14 -3.93
C PHE A 180 -4.88 9.65 -2.61
N SER A 181 -5.87 8.74 -2.67
CA SER A 181 -6.43 8.11 -1.48
C SER A 181 -5.36 7.40 -0.66
N HIS A 182 -4.51 6.60 -1.31
CA HIS A 182 -3.42 5.87 -0.68
C HIS A 182 -2.36 6.83 -0.11
N MET A 183 -2.02 7.94 -0.77
CA MET A 183 -1.20 9.00 -0.17
C MET A 183 -1.80 9.53 1.13
N LEU A 184 -3.10 9.81 1.14
CA LEU A 184 -3.79 10.27 2.36
C LEU A 184 -3.75 9.20 3.46
N VAL A 185 -3.82 7.92 3.11
CA VAL A 185 -3.69 6.81 4.06
C VAL A 185 -2.31 6.78 4.68
N ASP A 186 -1.26 6.82 3.86
CA ASP A 186 0.15 6.79 4.32
C ASP A 186 0.51 8.04 5.15
N LEU A 187 -0.11 9.17 4.85
CA LEU A 187 -0.01 10.37 5.69
C LEU A 187 -0.75 10.15 7.02
N GLY A 188 -2.05 9.83 6.97
CA GLY A 188 -2.88 9.74 8.15
C GLY A 188 -2.46 8.65 9.14
N ASN A 189 -1.97 7.51 8.65
CA ASN A 189 -1.56 6.38 9.48
C ASN A 189 -0.16 6.55 10.11
N MET A 190 0.59 7.58 9.72
CA MET A 190 1.98 7.78 10.13
C MET A 190 2.88 6.56 9.84
N SER A 191 2.82 5.98 8.62
CA SER A 191 3.42 4.69 8.22
C SER A 191 4.82 4.42 8.81
N VAL A 192 5.73 5.39 8.77
CA VAL A 192 7.10 5.20 9.31
C VAL A 192 7.12 5.04 10.84
N TRP A 193 6.27 5.76 11.58
CA TRP A 193 6.13 5.56 13.03
C TRP A 193 5.52 4.20 13.36
N VAL A 194 4.56 3.73 12.55
CA VAL A 194 4.00 2.37 12.66
C VAL A 194 5.09 1.32 12.42
N PHE A 195 5.89 1.47 11.37
CA PHE A 195 6.96 0.53 11.05
C PHE A 195 8.03 0.47 12.13
N LEU A 196 8.38 1.62 12.71
CA LEU A 196 9.35 1.74 13.79
C LEU A 196 8.78 1.40 15.19
N ASN A 197 7.50 1.03 15.29
CA ASN A 197 6.78 0.81 16.56
C ASN A 197 6.80 2.02 17.50
N LEU A 198 6.96 3.23 16.96
CA LEU A 198 6.86 4.49 17.72
C LEU A 198 5.40 4.91 17.92
N TYR A 199 4.51 4.40 17.07
CA TYR A 199 3.08 4.37 17.31
C TYR A 199 2.59 2.93 17.21
N THR A 200 1.87 2.48 18.23
CA THR A 200 1.24 1.15 18.27
C THR A 200 -0.26 1.33 18.46
N PRO A 201 -1.10 0.78 17.57
CA PRO A 201 -2.55 0.80 17.75
C PRO A 201 -2.96 0.12 19.07
N PRO A 202 -4.07 0.52 19.70
CA PRO A 202 -4.59 -0.16 20.89
C PRO A 202 -4.82 -1.65 20.60
N THR A 203 -4.12 -2.52 21.32
CA THR A 203 -4.40 -3.96 21.33
C THR A 203 -5.28 -4.27 22.52
N HIS A 204 -6.52 -4.70 22.28
CA HIS A 204 -7.31 -5.34 23.32
C HIS A 204 -6.62 -6.68 23.65
N HIS A 205 -6.05 -6.77 24.85
CA HIS A 205 -5.54 -8.01 25.43
C HIS A 205 -6.70 -8.96 25.77
#